data_AF-A0A7X7PLK7-F1
#
_entry.id   AF-A0A7X7PLK7-F1
#
_cell.length_a   1.000
_cell.length_b   1.000
_cell.length_c   1.000
_cell.angle_alpha   90.00
_cell.angle_beta   90.00
_cell.angle_gamma   90.00
#
_symmetry.space_group_name_H-M   'P 1'
#
loop_
_entity.id
_entity.type
_entity.pdbx_description
1 polymer ?
#
loop_
_entity_poly.entity_id
_entity_poly.type
_entity_poly.pdbx_seq_one_letter_code
_entity_poly.pdbx_strand_id
1 'polypeptide(L)'
;LVEKGCIMGWNFLYMPIGRNPDMSLMLTPQERNEFREGILQIRETRPLFALDFWGDAPLVGGCIAAKWYAHINSEGWVEPCIFAHYATHNINTSTLEEALTSPYFREIQRRQPFNHNLLMPCMLIDNPQQSREIMELTGARPTHPGAETLFEELVPAIDEYAAEVDRVYTPVWSCMGGDPLTKYTEARKQRQSAAEG
;
A
#
# COMPACT_ATOMS: atom_id res chain seq x y z
N LEU A 1 25.06 -2.91 0.64
CA LEU A 1 24.43 -1.60 0.36
C LEU A 1 25.08 -0.49 1.16
N VAL A 2 25.16 -0.60 2.49
CA VAL A 2 25.85 0.38 3.36
C VAL A 2 27.30 0.65 2.91
N GLU A 3 28.10 -0.40 2.69
CA GLU A 3 29.49 -0.27 2.20
C GLU A 3 29.58 0.38 0.79
N LYS A 4 28.49 0.34 0.02
CA LYS A 4 28.38 0.99 -1.30
C LYS A 4 27.89 2.45 -1.19
N GLY A 5 27.74 2.99 0.03
CA GLY A 5 27.29 4.36 0.27
C GLY A 5 25.78 4.59 0.17
N CYS A 6 24.96 3.52 0.13
CA CYS A 6 23.50 3.69 0.10
C CYS A 6 22.98 4.19 1.45
N ILE A 7 22.26 5.30 1.43
CA ILE A 7 21.59 5.89 2.61
C ILE A 7 20.13 5.45 2.76
N MET A 8 19.52 5.03 1.66
CA MET A 8 18.10 4.70 1.57
C MET A 8 17.91 3.49 0.65
N GLY A 9 16.93 2.63 0.96
CA GLY A 9 16.54 1.51 0.11
C GLY A 9 15.03 1.42 0.04
N TRP A 10 14.47 1.44 -1.15
CA TRP A 10 13.04 1.25 -1.37
C TRP A 10 12.75 -0.22 -1.64
N ASN A 11 11.81 -0.78 -0.90
CA ASN A 11 11.42 -2.17 -1.09
C ASN A 11 9.96 -2.24 -1.49
N PHE A 12 9.72 -2.99 -2.56
CA PHE A 12 8.41 -3.23 -3.13
C PHE A 12 8.15 -4.73 -3.12
N LEU A 13 6.93 -5.10 -2.76
CA LEU A 13 6.45 -6.45 -2.92
C LEU A 13 5.91 -6.62 -4.34
N TYR A 14 6.00 -7.85 -4.86
CA TYR A 14 5.37 -8.17 -6.12
C TYR A 14 3.85 -7.97 -6.01
N MET A 15 3.29 -7.30 -7.02
CA MET A 15 1.85 -7.08 -7.19
C MET A 15 1.41 -7.81 -8.45
N PRO A 16 0.31 -8.59 -8.43
CA PRO A 16 -0.14 -9.41 -9.55
C PRO A 16 -0.91 -8.53 -10.55
N ILE A 17 -0.23 -7.54 -11.14
CA ILE A 17 -0.82 -6.54 -12.05
C ILE A 17 0.04 -6.43 -13.30
N GLY A 18 -0.60 -6.28 -14.45
CA GLY A 18 0.05 -6.11 -15.75
C GLY A 18 -0.19 -7.30 -16.68
N ARG A 19 0.77 -7.58 -17.57
CA ARG A 19 0.54 -8.47 -18.73
C ARG A 19 0.25 -9.92 -18.38
N ASN A 20 1.00 -10.51 -17.45
CA ASN A 20 0.90 -11.91 -17.04
C ASN A 20 1.01 -11.98 -15.52
N PRO A 21 -0.04 -11.62 -14.78
CA PRO A 21 0.01 -11.63 -13.33
C PRO A 21 0.07 -13.07 -12.80
N ASP A 22 0.91 -13.30 -11.80
CA ASP A 22 1.13 -14.61 -11.20
C ASP A 22 1.04 -14.52 -9.68
N MET A 23 -0.06 -15.03 -9.13
CA MET A 23 -0.30 -15.04 -7.69
C MET A 23 0.76 -15.82 -6.91
N SER A 24 1.44 -16.79 -7.53
CA SER A 24 2.48 -17.59 -6.86
C SER A 24 3.77 -16.82 -6.57
N LEU A 25 3.95 -15.65 -7.20
CA LEU A 25 5.08 -14.74 -6.95
C LEU A 25 4.79 -13.73 -5.84
N MET A 26 3.54 -13.61 -5.40
CA MET A 26 3.22 -12.83 -4.22
C MET A 26 3.75 -13.54 -2.98
N LEU A 27 4.29 -12.76 -2.04
CA LEU A 27 4.55 -13.28 -0.71
C LEU A 27 3.24 -13.78 -0.10
N THR A 28 3.28 -14.93 0.56
CA THR A 28 2.19 -15.34 1.45
C THR A 28 2.00 -14.29 2.55
N PRO A 29 0.81 -14.20 3.18
CA PRO A 29 0.59 -13.24 4.25
C PRO A 29 1.58 -13.37 5.43
N GLN A 30 2.06 -14.58 5.71
CA GLN A 30 3.10 -14.85 6.70
C GLN A 30 4.46 -14.31 6.24
N GLU A 31 4.88 -14.60 5.01
CA GLU A 31 6.14 -14.06 4.45
C GLU A 31 6.09 -12.52 4.35
N ARG A 32 4.92 -11.93 4.05
CA ARG A 32 4.72 -10.48 4.06
C ARG A 32 4.93 -9.90 5.47
N ASN A 33 4.51 -10.61 6.51
CA ASN A 33 4.75 -10.22 7.90
C ASN A 33 6.24 -10.32 8.26
N GLU A 34 6.89 -11.43 7.90
CA GLU A 34 8.32 -11.64 8.08
C GLU A 34 9.15 -10.57 7.36
N PHE A 35 8.75 -10.21 6.15
CA PHE A 35 9.36 -9.13 5.36
C PHE A 35 9.30 -7.80 6.12
N ARG A 36 8.13 -7.42 6.64
CA ARG A 36 7.97 -6.20 7.46
C ARG A 36 8.91 -6.22 8.67
N GLU A 37 8.97 -7.34 9.38
CA GLU A 37 9.88 -7.49 10.54
C GLU A 37 11.35 -7.36 10.14
N GLY A 38 11.73 -7.92 8.98
CA GLY A 38 13.05 -7.75 8.39
C GLY A 38 13.40 -6.28 8.10
N ILE A 39 12.44 -5.50 7.59
CA ILE A 39 12.64 -4.05 7.37
C ILE A 39 12.87 -3.31 8.69
N LEU A 40 12.08 -3.61 9.73
CA LEU A 40 12.27 -3.03 11.06
C LEU A 40 13.65 -3.38 11.65
N GLN A 41 14.08 -4.63 11.48
CA GLN A 41 15.40 -5.08 11.92
C GLN A 41 16.54 -4.35 11.17
N ILE A 42 16.39 -4.12 9.86
CA ILE A 42 17.39 -3.37 9.08
C ILE A 42 17.50 -1.95 9.62
N ARG A 43 16.37 -1.27 9.88
CA ARG A 43 16.35 0.09 10.45
C ARG A 43 17.00 0.16 11.82
N GLU A 44 16.83 -0.87 12.64
CA GLU A 44 17.39 -0.93 13.99
C GLU A 44 18.91 -1.18 13.96
N THR A 45 19.38 -2.01 13.03
CA THR A 45 20.76 -2.53 13.09
C THR A 45 21.71 -1.93 12.07
N ARG A 46 21.21 -1.25 11.04
CA ARG A 46 22.02 -0.73 9.94
C ARG A 46 21.80 0.77 9.76
N PRO A 47 22.85 1.55 9.40
CA PRO A 47 22.70 2.95 9.02
C PRO A 47 22.15 3.07 7.58
N LEU A 48 20.98 2.48 7.35
CA LEU A 48 20.28 2.44 6.07
C LEU A 48 18.79 2.68 6.34
N PHE A 49 18.23 3.72 5.74
CA PHE A 49 16.80 3.95 5.81
C PHE A 49 16.08 3.05 4.80
N ALA A 50 15.75 1.84 5.23
CA ALA A 50 14.95 0.91 4.43
C ALA A 50 13.48 1.34 4.48
N LEU A 51 12.85 1.65 3.35
CA LEU A 51 11.42 1.92 3.22
C LEU A 51 10.70 0.68 2.73
N ASP A 52 9.55 0.41 3.32
CA ASP A 52 8.61 -0.62 2.91
C ASP A 52 7.37 0.05 2.33
N PHE A 53 7.19 -0.06 1.02
CA PHE A 53 6.07 0.55 0.31
C PHE A 53 4.70 0.19 0.91
N TRP A 54 4.59 -0.99 1.53
CA TRP A 54 3.34 -1.51 2.04
C TRP A 54 3.28 -1.50 3.58
N GLY A 55 4.31 -2.06 4.22
CA GLY A 55 4.38 -2.22 5.67
C GLY A 55 4.51 -0.90 6.45
N ASP A 56 4.95 0.19 5.80
CA ASP A 56 5.06 1.51 6.42
C ASP A 56 3.77 2.32 6.39
N ALA A 57 2.69 1.81 5.80
CA ALA A 57 1.42 2.53 5.75
C ALA A 57 0.95 3.08 7.11
N PRO A 58 1.12 2.38 8.25
CA PRO A 58 0.84 2.98 9.56
C PRO A 58 1.61 4.26 9.88
N LEU A 59 2.86 4.41 9.40
CA LEU A 59 3.70 5.60 9.64
C LEU A 59 3.22 6.83 8.86
N VAL A 60 2.45 6.62 7.78
CA VAL A 60 1.93 7.68 6.91
C VAL A 60 0.39 7.80 6.96
N GLY A 61 -0.26 7.07 7.87
CA GLY A 61 -1.71 7.12 8.09
C GLY A 61 -2.53 6.37 7.04
N GLY A 62 -2.01 5.26 6.50
CA GLY A 62 -2.66 4.39 5.54
C GLY A 62 -2.11 4.53 4.11
N CYS A 63 -2.92 4.18 3.12
CA CYS A 63 -2.56 4.36 1.72
C CYS A 63 -2.36 5.85 1.39
N ILE A 64 -1.40 6.15 0.52
CA ILE A 64 -1.16 7.52 0.03
C ILE A 64 -1.80 7.80 -1.34
N ALA A 65 -2.35 6.77 -1.99
CA ALA A 65 -2.95 6.85 -3.32
C ALA A 65 -4.08 7.88 -3.38
N ALA A 66 -4.09 8.73 -4.40
CA ALA A 66 -4.97 9.90 -4.55
C ALA A 66 -4.92 10.95 -3.42
N LYS A 67 -4.27 10.69 -2.28
CA LYS A 67 -4.22 11.58 -1.12
C LYS A 67 -2.98 12.47 -1.13
N TRP A 68 -1.80 11.84 -1.20
CA TRP A 68 -0.50 12.52 -1.27
C TRP A 68 0.29 12.16 -2.53
N TYR A 69 -0.28 11.28 -3.35
CA TYR A 69 0.37 10.71 -4.51
C TYR A 69 -0.63 10.53 -5.66
N ALA A 70 -0.14 10.80 -6.86
CA ALA A 70 -0.78 10.45 -8.12
C ALA A 70 0.32 9.96 -9.08
N HIS A 71 -0.06 9.08 -10.00
CA HIS A 71 0.79 8.55 -11.06
C HIS A 71 0.24 9.06 -12.39
N ILE A 72 1.10 9.62 -13.25
CA ILE A 72 0.74 9.92 -14.63
C ILE A 72 1.50 8.93 -15.49
N ASN A 73 0.77 8.02 -16.15
CA ASN A 73 1.40 6.99 -16.96
C ASN A 73 1.93 7.56 -18.30
N SER A 74 2.62 6.73 -19.09
CA SER A 74 3.26 7.17 -20.35
C SER A 74 2.28 7.64 -21.43
N GLU A 75 0.99 7.28 -21.33
CA GLU A 75 -0.07 7.74 -22.23
C GLU A 75 -0.80 8.99 -21.72
N GLY A 76 -0.39 9.50 -20.54
CA GLY A 76 -0.96 10.70 -19.93
C GLY A 76 -2.17 10.45 -19.02
N TRP A 77 -2.54 9.19 -18.75
CA TRP A 77 -3.62 8.89 -17.81
C TRP A 77 -3.22 9.23 -16.38
N VAL A 78 -4.13 9.87 -15.65
CA VAL A 78 -3.93 10.25 -14.24
C VAL A 78 -4.51 9.18 -13.34
N GLU A 79 -3.63 8.34 -12.80
CA GLU A 79 -3.90 7.18 -11.95
C GLU A 79 -3.62 7.52 -10.47
N PRO A 80 -4.35 6.94 -9.50
CA PRO A 80 -4.18 7.28 -8.09
C PRO A 80 -2.96 6.60 -7.46
N CYS A 81 -2.46 5.53 -8.08
CA CYS A 81 -1.35 4.70 -7.61
C CYS A 81 -0.63 4.08 -8.81
N ILE A 82 0.69 3.85 -8.72
CA ILE A 82 1.45 3.17 -9.77
C ILE A 82 0.98 1.74 -10.06
N PHE A 83 0.24 1.14 -9.12
CA PHE A 83 -0.36 -0.19 -9.26
C PHE A 83 -1.85 -0.14 -9.62
N ALA A 84 -2.50 1.04 -9.57
CA ALA A 84 -3.92 1.18 -9.89
C ALA A 84 -4.07 1.76 -11.29
N HIS A 85 -3.90 0.93 -12.32
CA HIS A 85 -4.00 1.31 -13.73
C HIS A 85 -5.46 1.53 -14.17
N TYR A 86 -6.13 2.47 -13.50
CA TYR A 86 -7.46 2.94 -13.77
C TYR A 86 -7.50 4.46 -13.67
N ALA A 87 -8.25 5.12 -14.56
CA ALA A 87 -8.41 6.57 -14.54
C ALA A 87 -9.75 7.01 -15.13
N THR A 88 -10.08 8.28 -14.89
CA THR A 88 -11.19 8.99 -15.55
C THR A 88 -10.71 10.14 -16.43
N HIS A 89 -9.46 10.60 -16.24
CA HIS A 89 -8.91 11.80 -16.86
C HIS A 89 -7.53 11.52 -17.46
N ASN A 90 -7.25 12.20 -18.57
CA ASN A 90 -5.97 12.15 -19.28
C ASN A 90 -5.46 13.59 -19.48
N ILE A 91 -4.18 13.85 -19.18
CA ILE A 91 -3.62 15.20 -19.23
C ILE A 91 -3.60 15.82 -20.64
N ASN A 92 -3.79 15.01 -21.68
CA ASN A 92 -3.91 15.49 -23.06
C ASN A 92 -5.28 16.12 -23.35
N THR A 93 -6.30 15.82 -22.54
CA THR A 93 -7.69 16.26 -22.75
C THR A 93 -8.30 16.95 -21.54
N SER A 94 -7.61 16.99 -20.41
CA SER A 94 -8.04 17.63 -19.15
C SER A 94 -6.85 18.22 -18.40
N THR A 95 -7.11 19.20 -17.56
CA THR A 95 -6.11 19.76 -16.65
C THR A 95 -5.81 18.81 -15.49
N LEU A 96 -4.65 18.99 -14.86
CA LEU A 96 -4.31 18.23 -13.66
C LEU A 96 -5.25 18.52 -12.49
N GLU A 97 -5.75 19.76 -12.37
CA GLU A 97 -6.72 20.13 -11.34
C GLU A 97 -8.04 19.37 -11.50
N GLU A 98 -8.58 19.28 -12.72
CA GLU A 98 -9.78 18.49 -13.01
C GLU A 98 -9.59 17.02 -12.66
N ALA A 99 -8.44 16.44 -13.03
CA ALA A 99 -8.13 15.04 -12.74
C ALA A 99 -8.02 14.76 -11.23
N LEU A 100 -7.24 15.56 -10.50
CA LEU A 100 -6.98 15.37 -9.06
C LEU A 100 -8.18 15.71 -8.18
N THR A 101 -9.11 16.53 -8.67
CA THR A 101 -10.37 16.87 -7.97
C THR A 101 -11.58 16.10 -8.50
N SER A 102 -11.37 15.17 -9.43
CA SER A 102 -12.42 14.35 -10.02
C SER A 102 -13.19 13.51 -8.97
N PRO A 103 -14.43 13.09 -9.27
CA PRO A 103 -15.17 12.16 -8.42
C PRO A 103 -14.39 10.89 -8.08
N TYR A 104 -13.55 10.42 -9.01
CA TYR A 104 -12.69 9.25 -8.80
C TYR A 104 -11.67 9.45 -7.68
N PHE A 105 -10.87 10.52 -7.76
CA PHE A 105 -9.88 10.84 -6.72
C PHE A 105 -10.54 11.16 -5.37
N ARG A 106 -11.64 11.93 -5.39
CA ARG A 106 -12.38 12.28 -4.17
C ARG A 106 -13.01 11.07 -3.49
N GLU A 107 -13.53 10.11 -4.25
CA GLU A 107 -14.09 8.90 -3.66
C GLU A 107 -13.01 8.04 -3.01
N ILE A 108 -11.85 7.87 -3.65
CA ILE A 108 -10.69 7.20 -3.06
C ILE A 108 -10.30 7.86 -1.73
N GLN A 109 -10.16 9.19 -1.72
CA GLN A 109 -9.80 9.96 -0.51
C GLN A 109 -10.86 9.80 0.60
N ARG A 110 -12.16 9.82 0.25
CA ARG A 110 -13.27 9.73 1.19
C ARG A 110 -13.29 8.38 1.93
N ARG A 111 -12.85 7.32 1.28
CA ARG A 111 -12.80 5.96 1.86
C ARG A 111 -11.52 5.68 2.64
N GLN A 112 -10.53 6.57 2.61
CA GLN A 112 -9.30 6.37 3.34
C GLN A 112 -9.41 6.79 4.82
N PRO A 113 -8.81 6.03 5.76
CA PRO A 113 -8.14 4.75 5.51
C PRO A 113 -9.13 3.64 5.16
N PHE A 114 -8.79 2.80 4.18
CA PHE A 114 -9.68 1.73 3.70
C PHE A 114 -9.93 0.64 4.74
N ASN A 115 -9.01 0.50 5.69
CA ASN A 115 -9.09 -0.44 6.78
C ASN A 115 -8.61 0.23 8.07
N HIS A 116 -9.23 -0.12 9.20
CA HIS A 116 -8.77 0.32 10.52
C HIS A 116 -7.38 -0.24 10.85
N ASN A 117 -7.10 -1.46 10.40
CA ASN A 117 -5.76 -2.04 10.47
C ASN A 117 -4.90 -1.43 9.35
N LEU A 118 -4.04 -0.47 9.71
CA LEU A 118 -3.22 0.24 8.73
C LEU A 118 -2.13 -0.62 8.08
N LEU A 119 -1.91 -1.86 8.55
CA LEU A 119 -1.06 -2.84 7.86
C LEU A 119 -1.76 -3.46 6.63
N MET A 120 -3.06 -3.19 6.46
CA MET A 120 -3.90 -3.60 5.33
C MET A 120 -4.37 -2.38 4.51
N PRO A 121 -3.45 -1.52 4.01
CA PRO A 121 -3.80 -0.23 3.44
C PRO A 121 -4.33 -0.28 2.01
N CYS A 122 -4.08 -1.35 1.25
CA CYS A 122 -4.27 -1.33 -0.19
C CYS A 122 -5.74 -1.57 -0.56
N MET A 123 -6.34 -0.67 -1.35
CA MET A 123 -7.70 -0.89 -1.87
C MET A 123 -7.79 -2.03 -2.89
N LEU A 124 -6.68 -2.35 -3.56
CA LEU A 124 -6.64 -3.36 -4.61
C LEU A 124 -6.51 -4.78 -4.06
N ILE A 125 -5.65 -4.97 -3.06
CA ILE A 125 -5.28 -6.30 -2.57
C ILE A 125 -5.82 -6.57 -1.17
N ASP A 126 -5.73 -5.61 -0.25
CA ASP A 126 -6.16 -5.83 1.14
C ASP A 126 -7.67 -5.61 1.31
N ASN A 127 -8.25 -4.72 0.51
CA ASN A 127 -9.66 -4.34 0.59
C ASN A 127 -10.31 -4.35 -0.81
N PRO A 128 -10.22 -5.46 -1.58
CA PRO A 128 -10.53 -5.49 -3.02
C PRO A 128 -11.96 -5.03 -3.33
N GLN A 129 -12.92 -5.30 -2.45
CA GLN A 129 -14.30 -4.83 -2.58
C GLN A 129 -14.40 -3.29 -2.66
N GLN A 130 -13.57 -2.56 -1.91
CA GLN A 130 -13.53 -1.09 -1.97
C GLN A 130 -13.15 -0.61 -3.37
N SER A 131 -12.11 -1.22 -3.97
CA SER A 131 -11.69 -0.82 -5.31
C SER A 131 -12.76 -1.10 -6.36
N ARG A 132 -13.42 -2.27 -6.32
CA ARG A 132 -14.52 -2.63 -7.23
C ARG A 132 -15.64 -1.60 -7.19
N GLU A 133 -16.12 -1.27 -5.99
CA GLU A 133 -17.17 -0.26 -5.80
C GLU A 133 -16.75 1.14 -6.24
N ILE A 134 -15.49 1.53 -6.00
CA ILE A 134 -14.96 2.82 -6.45
C ILE A 134 -14.97 2.89 -7.98
N MET A 135 -14.45 1.87 -8.68
CA MET A 135 -14.39 1.87 -10.13
C MET A 135 -15.79 1.92 -10.75
N GLU A 136 -16.72 1.11 -10.21
CA GLU A 136 -18.12 1.09 -10.66
C GLU A 136 -18.81 2.45 -10.45
N LEU A 137 -18.70 3.03 -9.25
CA LEU A 137 -19.35 4.29 -8.89
C LEU A 137 -18.84 5.48 -9.72
N THR A 138 -17.54 5.49 -10.02
CA THR A 138 -16.87 6.65 -10.62
C THR A 138 -16.73 6.54 -12.13
N GLY A 139 -16.96 5.35 -12.69
CA GLY A 139 -16.79 5.07 -14.11
C GLY A 139 -15.32 5.02 -14.54
N ALA A 140 -14.38 4.84 -13.61
CA ALA A 140 -12.97 4.69 -13.93
C ALA A 140 -12.76 3.49 -14.87
N ARG A 141 -11.87 3.67 -15.85
CA ARG A 141 -11.59 2.66 -16.90
C ARG A 141 -10.14 2.20 -16.82
N PRO A 142 -9.83 0.96 -17.23
CA PRO A 142 -8.46 0.47 -17.30
C PRO A 142 -7.62 1.33 -18.26
N THR A 143 -6.38 1.60 -17.88
CA THR A 143 -5.44 2.49 -18.60
C THR A 143 -4.18 1.78 -19.07
N HIS A 144 -4.08 0.47 -18.82
CA HIS A 144 -2.97 -0.38 -19.22
C HIS A 144 -3.50 -1.77 -19.59
N PRO A 145 -2.95 -2.44 -20.62
CA PRO A 145 -3.35 -3.81 -20.96
C PRO A 145 -3.20 -4.80 -19.78
N GLY A 146 -4.25 -5.55 -19.44
CA GLY A 146 -4.25 -6.48 -18.31
C GLY A 146 -4.51 -5.83 -16.95
N ALA A 147 -4.91 -4.55 -16.91
CA ALA A 147 -5.34 -3.91 -15.65
C ALA A 147 -6.66 -4.53 -15.14
N GLU A 148 -7.52 -4.96 -16.05
CA GLU A 148 -8.80 -5.63 -15.81
C GLU A 148 -8.64 -6.99 -15.14
N THR A 149 -7.51 -7.67 -15.33
CA THR A 149 -7.28 -9.04 -14.84
C THR A 149 -7.44 -9.16 -13.32
N LEU A 150 -7.10 -8.10 -12.57
CA LEU A 150 -7.30 -8.05 -11.11
C LEU A 150 -8.79 -8.02 -10.72
N PHE A 151 -9.63 -7.43 -11.56
CA PHE A 151 -11.06 -7.22 -11.34
C PHE A 151 -11.95 -8.28 -12.00
N GLU A 152 -11.37 -9.16 -12.82
CA GLU A 152 -12.07 -10.20 -13.56
C GLU A 152 -11.52 -11.59 -13.19
N GLU A 153 -10.35 -11.95 -13.72
CA GLU A 153 -9.82 -13.32 -13.62
C GLU A 153 -9.30 -13.67 -12.22
N LEU A 154 -8.64 -12.74 -11.54
CA LEU A 154 -8.00 -12.98 -10.24
C LEU A 154 -8.90 -12.74 -9.04
N VAL A 155 -10.17 -12.35 -9.25
CA VAL A 155 -11.09 -11.99 -8.17
C VAL A 155 -11.12 -13.03 -7.04
N PRO A 156 -11.30 -14.35 -7.31
CA PRO A 156 -11.35 -15.33 -6.23
C PRO A 156 -10.02 -15.42 -5.46
N ALA A 157 -8.89 -15.38 -6.17
CA ALA A 157 -7.57 -15.52 -5.56
C ALA A 157 -7.19 -14.29 -4.72
N ILE A 158 -7.56 -13.09 -5.17
CA ILE A 158 -7.35 -11.84 -4.43
C ILE A 158 -8.23 -11.78 -3.19
N ASP A 159 -9.50 -12.18 -3.30
CA ASP A 159 -10.42 -12.20 -2.17
C ASP A 159 -9.98 -13.22 -1.09
N GLU A 160 -9.50 -14.39 -1.51
CA GLU A 160 -8.91 -15.40 -0.62
C GLU A 160 -7.63 -14.87 0.05
N TYR A 161 -6.73 -14.27 -0.73
CA TYR A 161 -5.51 -13.67 -0.20
C TYR A 161 -5.81 -12.56 0.81
N ALA A 162 -6.76 -11.67 0.52
CA ALA A 162 -7.19 -10.60 1.43
C ALA A 162 -7.71 -11.15 2.76
N ALA A 163 -8.52 -12.21 2.72
CA ALA A 163 -9.04 -12.87 3.92
C ALA A 163 -7.91 -13.49 4.77
N GLU A 164 -6.91 -14.11 4.14
CA GLU A 164 -5.76 -14.67 4.84
C GLU A 164 -4.84 -13.57 5.41
N VAL A 165 -4.68 -12.45 4.72
CA VAL A 165 -4.00 -11.25 5.27
C VAL A 165 -4.73 -10.78 6.52
N ASP A 166 -6.05 -10.64 6.50
CA ASP A 166 -6.82 -10.23 7.69
C ASP A 166 -6.60 -11.18 8.87
N ARG A 167 -6.62 -12.50 8.63
CA ARG A 167 -6.35 -13.52 9.64
C ARG A 167 -4.97 -13.39 10.27
N VAL A 168 -3.94 -13.11 9.47
CA VAL A 168 -2.55 -12.96 9.93
C VAL A 168 -2.32 -11.60 10.63
N TYR A 169 -2.85 -10.53 10.06
CA TYR A 169 -2.53 -9.17 10.49
C TYR A 169 -3.42 -8.63 11.62
N THR A 170 -4.61 -9.19 11.83
CA THR A 170 -5.46 -8.83 12.96
C THR A 170 -4.77 -8.98 14.32
N PRO A 171 -4.18 -10.15 14.68
CA PRO A 171 -3.47 -10.29 15.95
C PRO A 171 -2.23 -9.38 16.03
N VAL A 172 -1.51 -9.22 14.92
CA VAL A 172 -0.32 -8.34 14.84
C VAL A 172 -0.69 -6.90 15.16
N TRP A 173 -1.73 -6.37 14.52
CA TRP A 173 -2.23 -5.01 14.74
C TRP A 173 -2.73 -4.80 16.17
N SER A 174 -3.43 -5.79 16.72
CA SER A 174 -3.89 -5.78 18.10
C SER A 174 -2.71 -5.68 19.09
N CYS A 175 -1.66 -6.48 18.89
CA CYS A 175 -0.44 -6.42 19.71
C CYS A 175 0.30 -5.08 19.59
N MET A 176 0.18 -4.39 18.46
CA MET A 176 0.78 -3.07 18.26
C MET A 176 -0.02 -1.95 18.93
N GLY A 177 -1.23 -2.21 19.47
CA GLY A 177 -2.04 -1.17 20.12
C GLY A 177 -2.41 0.00 19.19
N GLY A 178 -2.36 -0.22 17.88
CA GLY A 178 -2.55 0.83 16.86
C GLY A 178 -1.38 1.82 16.70
N ASP A 179 -0.27 1.66 17.42
CA ASP A 179 0.96 2.42 17.20
C ASP A 179 1.99 1.55 16.44
N PRO A 180 2.38 1.92 15.20
CA PRO A 180 3.34 1.16 14.43
C PRO A 180 4.75 1.12 14.99
N LEU A 181 5.04 2.02 15.92
CA LEU A 181 6.30 2.10 16.60
C LEU A 181 6.20 1.60 18.04
N THR A 182 5.14 0.89 18.46
CA THR A 182 4.93 0.49 19.86
C THR A 182 6.17 -0.10 20.52
N LYS A 183 6.86 -1.03 19.87
CA LYS A 183 8.12 -1.59 20.40
C LYS A 183 9.20 -0.52 20.62
N TYR A 184 9.34 0.44 19.71
CA TYR A 184 10.26 1.58 19.85
C TYR A 184 9.78 2.58 20.91
N THR A 185 8.47 2.86 20.96
CA THR A 185 7.83 3.72 21.95
C THR A 185 8.06 3.17 23.36
N GLU A 186 7.89 1.86 23.55
CA GLU A 186 8.15 1.15 24.81
C GLU A 186 9.64 1.13 25.15
N ALA A 187 10.51 0.75 24.21
CA ALA A 187 11.96 0.74 24.44
C ALA A 187 12.53 2.14 24.71
N ARG A 188 11.96 3.18 24.12
CA ARG A 188 12.31 4.59 24.41
C ARG A 188 11.84 4.99 25.82
N LYS A 189 10.60 4.65 26.20
CA LYS A 189 10.09 4.90 27.56
C LYS A 189 10.96 4.22 28.61
N GLN A 190 11.35 2.96 28.39
CA GLN A 190 12.24 2.21 29.29
C GLN A 190 13.62 2.87 29.43
N ARG A 191 14.21 3.34 28.32
CA ARG A 191 15.49 4.07 28.34
C ARG A 191 15.39 5.42 29.07
N GLN A 192 14.27 6.13 28.93
CA GLN A 192 14.03 7.39 29.64
C GLN A 192 13.85 7.17 31.14
N SER A 193 13.06 6.17 31.55
CA SER A 193 12.89 5.82 32.97
C SER A 193 14.20 5.34 33.63
N ALA A 194 15.08 4.69 32.87
CA ALA A 194 16.39 4.25 33.35
C ALA A 194 17.42 5.39 33.45
N ALA A 195 17.17 6.53 32.81
CA ALA A 195 18.02 7.72 32.87
C ALA A 195 17.59 8.72 33.97
N GLU A 196 16.38 8.54 34.52
CA GLU A 196 15.77 9.39 35.56
C GLU A 196 15.90 8.79 36.98
N GLY A 197 16.43 7.57 37.12
CA GLY A 197 16.69 6.89 38.40
C GLY A 197 18.17 6.67 38.64
#